data_AF-A0AAW1SQL9-F1
#
_entry.id   AF-A0AAW1SQL9-F1
#
_cell.length_a   1.000
_cell.length_b   1.000
_cell.length_c   1.000
_cell.angle_alpha   90.00
_cell.angle_beta   90.00
_cell.angle_gamma   90.00
#
_symmetry.space_group_name_H-M   'P 1'
#
loop_
_entity.id
_entity.type
_entity.pdbx_description
1 polymer ?
#
loop_
_entity_poly.entity_id
_entity_poly.type
_entity_poly.pdbx_seq_one_letter_code
_entity_poly.pdbx_strand_id
1 'polypeptide(L)'
;MATLEANSVTCQQDELGIKTQDKLLIAQTALKLADLGHLAAVPHVHPRWVDRLTEEFYQQGDKESARGMKVSPLMDRHQEGGLAKSQVGFFEICAMPMFKSYVQLCPAAQPMMDAVKANYNRWHGMQHPPADMT
;
A
#
# COMPACT_ATOMS: atom_id res chain seq x y z
N MET A 1 -8.53 61.82 3.50
CA MET A 1 -9.39 60.63 3.65
C MET A 1 -8.68 59.47 2.96
N ALA A 2 -8.57 58.35 3.67
CA ALA A 2 -7.59 57.29 3.46
C ALA A 2 -7.63 56.61 2.09
N THR A 3 -6.45 56.40 1.51
CA THR A 3 -6.17 55.43 0.46
C THR A 3 -6.21 54.02 1.06
N LEU A 4 -7.02 53.14 0.47
CA LEU A 4 -7.06 51.71 0.76
C LEU A 4 -5.85 51.04 0.09
N GLU A 5 -4.85 50.65 0.86
CA GLU A 5 -3.81 49.75 0.37
C GLU A 5 -4.36 48.32 0.35
N ALA A 6 -4.34 47.73 -0.85
CA ALA A 6 -4.64 46.32 -1.04
C ALA A 6 -3.58 45.50 -0.30
N ASN A 7 -3.98 44.92 0.83
CA ASN A 7 -3.15 43.99 1.58
C ASN A 7 -2.92 42.76 0.69
N SER A 8 -1.74 42.71 0.07
CA SER A 8 -1.29 41.53 -0.65
C SER A 8 -1.18 40.40 0.37
N VAL A 9 -2.00 39.38 0.19
CA VAL A 9 -1.83 38.09 0.88
C VAL A 9 -0.51 37.52 0.35
N THR A 10 0.58 37.91 1.00
CA THR A 10 1.87 37.28 0.78
C THR A 10 1.72 35.85 1.27
N CYS A 11 1.68 34.93 0.31
CA CYS A 11 1.80 33.50 0.54
C CYS A 11 3.11 33.29 1.32
N GLN A 12 3.00 33.21 2.65
CA GLN A 12 4.09 32.83 3.51
C GLN A 12 4.59 31.49 2.99
N GLN A 13 5.81 31.48 2.46
CA GLN A 13 6.47 30.24 2.07
C GLN A 13 6.55 29.39 3.34
N ASP A 14 5.81 28.28 3.34
CA ASP A 14 5.89 27.28 4.39
C ASP A 14 7.34 26.82 4.53
N GLU A 15 7.82 26.52 5.73
CA GLU A 15 9.22 26.16 6.01
C GLU A 15 9.73 24.98 5.17
N LEU A 16 8.80 24.20 4.60
CA LEU A 16 9.03 23.03 3.75
C LEU A 16 9.07 23.34 2.24
N GLY A 17 8.77 24.57 1.81
CA GLY A 17 8.71 24.94 0.38
C GLY A 17 7.59 24.25 -0.42
N ILE A 18 6.64 23.60 0.26
CA ILE A 18 5.53 22.86 -0.35
C ILE A 18 4.37 23.81 -0.66
N LYS A 19 3.86 23.78 -1.90
CA LYS A 19 2.70 24.58 -2.30
C LYS A 19 1.47 24.14 -1.51
N THR A 20 0.62 25.09 -1.10
CA THR A 20 -0.60 24.81 -0.31
C THR A 20 -1.49 23.73 -0.90
N GLN A 21 -1.66 23.71 -2.23
CA GLN A 21 -2.43 22.70 -2.94
C GLN A 21 -1.84 21.28 -2.83
N ASP A 22 -0.51 21.17 -2.72
CA ASP A 22 0.19 19.90 -2.63
C ASP A 22 0.14 19.32 -1.21
N LYS A 23 -0.02 20.17 -0.18
CA LYS A 23 -0.16 19.74 1.22
C LYS A 23 -1.37 18.81 1.41
N LEU A 24 -2.49 19.13 0.77
CA LEU A 24 -3.69 18.29 0.82
C LEU A 24 -3.44 16.92 0.17
N LEU A 25 -2.78 16.91 -0.99
CA LEU A 25 -2.43 15.66 -1.68
C LEU A 25 -1.49 14.79 -0.84
N ILE A 26 -0.51 15.40 -0.15
CA ILE A 26 0.40 14.68 0.76
C ILE A 26 -0.38 14.06 1.92
N ALA A 27 -1.33 14.80 2.52
CA ALA A 27 -2.16 14.27 3.59
C ALA A 27 -3.06 13.12 3.12
N GLN A 28 -3.66 13.23 1.92
CA GLN A 28 -4.44 12.15 1.30
C GLN A 28 -3.58 10.92 1.02
N THR A 29 -2.34 11.12 0.58
CA THR A 29 -1.36 10.05 0.35
C THR A 29 -1.01 9.36 1.67
N ALA A 30 -0.76 10.12 2.73
CA ALA A 30 -0.51 9.57 4.06
C ALA A 30 -1.67 8.71 4.56
N LEU A 31 -2.92 9.19 4.38
CA LEU A 31 -4.11 8.42 4.71
C LEU A 31 -4.19 7.11 3.91
N LYS A 32 -3.87 7.16 2.61
CA LYS A 32 -3.87 5.95 1.78
C LYS A 32 -2.77 4.96 2.17
N LEU A 33 -1.60 5.44 2.61
CA LEU A 33 -0.55 4.56 3.15
C LEU A 33 -0.95 3.95 4.49
N ALA A 34 -1.69 4.68 5.33
CA ALA A 34 -2.22 4.15 6.58
C ALA A 34 -3.23 3.01 6.34
N ASP A 35 -4.08 3.13 5.32
CA ASP A 35 -4.98 2.05 4.85
C ASP A 35 -4.20 0.79 4.44
N LEU A 36 -3.00 0.97 3.85
CA LEU A 36 -2.07 -0.11 3.51
C LEU A 36 -1.06 -0.42 4.64
N GLY A 37 -1.30 0.05 5.87
CA GLY A 37 -0.33 0.01 6.96
C GLY A 37 0.13 -1.40 7.35
N HIS A 38 -0.69 -2.42 7.08
CA HIS A 38 -0.32 -3.82 7.33
C HIS A 38 0.91 -4.27 6.52
N LEU A 39 1.23 -3.60 5.40
CA LEU A 39 2.43 -3.88 4.59
C LEU A 39 3.72 -3.49 5.32
N ALA A 40 3.65 -2.49 6.20
CA ALA A 40 4.75 -2.05 7.05
C ALA A 40 4.71 -2.66 8.46
N ALA A 41 3.76 -3.57 8.73
CA ALA A 41 3.64 -4.20 10.04
C ALA A 41 4.80 -5.17 10.32
N VAL A 42 5.01 -5.45 11.61
CA VAL A 42 6.02 -6.42 12.04
C VAL A 42 5.78 -7.81 11.41
N PRO A 43 6.82 -8.64 11.22
CA PRO A 43 6.77 -9.83 10.36
C PRO A 43 5.73 -10.91 10.74
N HIS A 44 5.24 -10.92 11.98
CA HIS A 44 4.22 -11.86 12.45
C HIS A 44 2.79 -11.28 12.37
N VAL A 45 2.65 -9.96 12.19
CA VAL A 45 1.36 -9.29 12.05
C VAL A 45 0.94 -9.23 10.58
N HIS A 46 1.88 -8.89 9.68
CA HIS A 46 1.59 -8.75 8.26
C HIS A 46 0.92 -10.01 7.64
N PRO A 47 1.43 -11.24 7.84
CA PRO A 47 0.80 -12.43 7.27
C PRO A 47 -0.62 -12.66 7.76
N ARG A 48 -0.92 -12.34 9.03
CA ARG A 48 -2.26 -12.51 9.60
C ARG A 48 -3.30 -11.61 8.94
N TRP A 49 -2.89 -10.42 8.48
CA TRP A 49 -3.76 -9.54 7.70
C TRP A 49 -3.97 -10.06 6.29
N VAL A 50 -2.91 -10.56 5.65
CA VAL A 50 -3.01 -11.19 4.33
C VAL A 50 -3.96 -12.40 4.39
N ASP A 51 -3.80 -13.30 5.36
CA ASP A 51 -4.67 -14.48 5.50
C ASP A 51 -6.15 -14.09 5.65
N ARG A 52 -6.44 -13.03 6.41
CA ARG A 52 -7.82 -12.52 6.58
C ARG A 52 -8.39 -11.96 5.28
N LEU A 53 -7.62 -11.12 4.58
CA LEU A 53 -8.04 -10.56 3.29
C LEU A 53 -8.24 -11.67 2.24
N THR A 54 -7.36 -12.65 2.22
CA THR A 54 -7.47 -13.80 1.32
C THR A 54 -8.70 -14.66 1.63
N GLU A 55 -9.03 -14.87 2.91
CA GLU A 55 -10.27 -15.56 3.26
C GLU A 55 -11.52 -14.76 2.85
N GLU A 56 -11.52 -13.43 2.98
CA GLU A 56 -12.61 -12.58 2.48
C GLU A 56 -12.78 -12.71 0.96
N PHE A 57 -11.66 -12.72 0.23
CA PHE A 57 -11.63 -12.95 -1.22
C PHE A 57 -12.23 -14.29 -1.60
N TYR A 58 -11.85 -15.36 -0.89
CA TYR A 58 -12.39 -16.68 -1.14
C TYR A 58 -13.87 -16.79 -0.82
N GLN A 59 -14.34 -16.17 0.26
CA GLN A 59 -15.77 -16.11 0.56
C GLN A 59 -16.56 -15.35 -0.50
N GLN A 60 -15.96 -14.33 -1.13
CA GLN A 60 -16.58 -13.68 -2.28
C GLN A 60 -16.66 -14.63 -3.48
N GLY A 61 -15.57 -15.33 -3.82
CA GLY A 61 -15.56 -16.29 -4.92
C GLY A 61 -16.56 -17.44 -4.74
N ASP A 62 -16.72 -17.96 -3.52
CA ASP A 62 -17.73 -18.97 -3.22
C ASP A 62 -19.15 -18.46 -3.48
N LYS A 63 -19.43 -17.20 -3.11
CA LYS A 63 -20.74 -16.55 -3.36
C LYS A 63 -20.97 -16.31 -4.85
N GLU A 64 -19.94 -15.96 -5.61
CA GLU A 64 -20.02 -15.80 -7.06
C GLU A 64 -20.32 -17.16 -7.72
N SER A 65 -19.59 -18.21 -7.35
CA SER A 65 -19.77 -19.58 -7.83
C SER A 65 -21.17 -20.12 -7.52
N ALA A 66 -21.64 -19.96 -6.28
CA ALA A 66 -22.97 -20.40 -5.84
C ALA A 66 -24.13 -19.72 -6.62
N ARG A 67 -23.87 -18.54 -7.20
CA ARG A 67 -24.83 -17.81 -8.05
C ARG A 67 -24.69 -18.12 -9.55
N GLY A 68 -23.82 -19.05 -9.92
CA GLY A 68 -23.50 -19.35 -11.31
C GLY A 68 -22.76 -18.21 -12.03
N MET A 69 -22.12 -17.31 -11.30
CA MET A 69 -21.30 -16.24 -11.85
C MET A 69 -19.88 -16.74 -12.11
N LYS A 70 -19.18 -16.11 -13.07
CA LYS A 70 -17.74 -16.31 -13.22
C LYS A 70 -17.04 -15.79 -11.95
N VAL A 71 -16.23 -16.64 -11.32
CA VAL A 71 -15.43 -16.28 -10.14
C VAL A 71 -14.39 -15.22 -10.55
N SER A 72 -14.32 -14.16 -9.75
CA SER A 72 -13.41 -13.04 -9.94
C SER A 72 -11.94 -13.48 -9.78
N PRO A 73 -10.99 -12.85 -10.49
CA PRO A 73 -9.58 -13.16 -10.31
C PRO A 73 -9.14 -13.05 -8.85
N LEU A 74 -8.26 -13.96 -8.40
CA LEU A 74 -7.77 -14.08 -7.02
C LEU A 74 -8.79 -14.56 -5.97
N MET A 75 -10.08 -14.64 -6.33
CA MET A 75 -11.15 -15.05 -5.43
C MET A 75 -11.39 -16.57 -5.42
N ASP A 76 -10.66 -17.34 -6.24
CA ASP A 76 -10.76 -18.79 -6.30
C ASP A 76 -9.81 -19.47 -5.31
N ARG A 77 -10.36 -20.07 -4.25
CA ARG A 77 -9.61 -20.81 -3.23
C ARG A 77 -8.97 -22.11 -3.74
N HIS A 78 -9.37 -22.60 -4.91
CA HIS A 78 -8.82 -23.79 -5.55
C HIS A 78 -7.63 -23.47 -6.47
N GLN A 79 -7.31 -22.19 -6.67
CA GLN A 79 -6.16 -21.78 -7.47
C GLN A 79 -4.85 -21.95 -6.68
N GLU A 80 -4.08 -23.00 -7.02
CA GLU A 80 -2.79 -23.27 -6.38
C GLU A 80 -1.74 -22.18 -6.67
N GLY A 81 -0.86 -21.92 -5.69
CA GLY A 81 0.29 -21.01 -5.82
C GLY A 81 -0.05 -19.53 -6.03
N GLY A 82 -1.35 -19.16 -6.04
CA GLY A 82 -1.80 -17.81 -6.34
C GLY A 82 -1.42 -16.76 -5.30
N LEU A 83 -1.38 -17.14 -4.01
CA LEU A 83 -1.20 -16.19 -2.92
C LEU A 83 0.15 -15.48 -2.97
N ALA A 84 1.27 -16.20 -2.93
CA ALA A 84 2.61 -15.59 -2.91
C ALA A 84 2.85 -14.72 -4.15
N LYS A 85 2.48 -15.22 -5.34
CA LYS A 85 2.56 -14.45 -6.59
C LYS A 85 1.70 -13.19 -6.57
N SER A 86 0.47 -13.29 -6.04
CA SER A 86 -0.43 -12.13 -5.93
C SER A 86 0.11 -11.07 -4.97
N GLN A 87 0.72 -11.49 -3.84
CA GLN A 87 1.35 -10.58 -2.90
C GLN A 87 2.54 -9.88 -3.55
N VAL A 88 3.47 -10.61 -4.17
CA VAL A 88 4.61 -10.01 -4.87
C VAL A 88 4.15 -8.99 -5.91
N GLY A 89 3.19 -9.35 -6.76
CA GLY A 89 2.63 -8.42 -7.75
C GLY A 89 1.99 -7.18 -7.13
N PHE A 90 1.27 -7.31 -6.01
CA PHE A 90 0.68 -6.18 -5.29
C PHE A 90 1.76 -5.24 -4.71
N PHE A 91 2.83 -5.80 -4.15
CA PHE A 91 3.94 -5.00 -3.64
C PHE A 91 4.66 -4.24 -4.76
N GLU A 92 4.97 -4.89 -5.88
CA GLU A 92 5.71 -4.28 -6.99
C GLU A 92 4.92 -3.20 -7.71
N ILE A 93 3.64 -3.46 -7.98
CA ILE A 93 2.81 -2.60 -8.83
C ILE A 93 2.18 -1.47 -8.02
N CYS A 94 1.74 -1.74 -6.78
CA CYS A 94 1.00 -0.77 -5.98
C CYS A 94 1.83 -0.23 -4.81
N ALA A 95 2.28 -1.10 -3.90
CA ALA A 95 2.81 -0.63 -2.63
C ALA A 95 4.15 0.10 -2.77
N MET A 96 5.17 -0.53 -3.35
CA MET A 96 6.53 -0.01 -3.40
C MET A 96 6.62 1.37 -4.06
N PRO A 97 5.94 1.65 -5.21
CA PRO A 97 5.92 2.99 -5.79
C PRO A 97 5.33 4.06 -4.87
N MET A 98 4.25 3.75 -4.14
CA MET A 98 3.57 4.69 -3.25
C MET A 98 4.40 5.02 -2.01
N PHE A 99 4.91 4.00 -1.33
CA PHE A 99 5.75 4.19 -0.14
C PHE A 99 7.06 4.91 -0.49
N LYS A 100 7.69 4.56 -1.62
CA LYS A 100 8.91 5.24 -2.10
C LYS A 100 8.68 6.72 -2.37
N SER A 101 7.60 7.06 -3.07
CA SER A 101 7.24 8.46 -3.35
C SER A 101 7.02 9.27 -2.08
N TYR A 102 6.36 8.68 -1.08
CA TYR A 102 6.11 9.36 0.19
C TYR A 102 7.38 9.56 1.02
N VAL A 103 8.27 8.57 1.08
CA VAL A 103 9.55 8.70 1.81
C VAL A 103 10.47 9.74 1.18
N GLN A 104 10.41 9.95 -0.15
CA GLN A 104 11.14 11.04 -0.80
C GLN A 104 10.69 12.43 -0.29
N LEU A 105 9.40 12.58 0.06
CA LEU A 105 8.84 13.81 0.62
C LEU A 105 9.01 13.91 2.13
N CYS A 106 8.93 12.78 2.83
CA CYS A 106 9.10 12.68 4.28
C CYS A 106 10.17 11.63 4.61
N PRO A 107 11.47 11.99 4.60
CA PRO A 107 12.56 11.05 4.87
C PRO A 107 12.46 10.37 6.24
N ALA A 108 11.83 11.02 7.22
CA ALA A 108 11.56 10.44 8.53
C ALA A 108 10.69 9.16 8.48
N ALA A 109 9.95 8.94 7.39
CA ALA A 109 9.15 7.75 7.16
C ALA A 109 9.96 6.55 6.60
N GLN A 110 11.29 6.66 6.44
CA GLN A 110 12.15 5.57 5.96
C GLN A 110 11.95 4.22 6.68
N PRO A 111 11.78 4.15 8.02
CA PRO A 111 11.52 2.88 8.70
C PRO A 111 10.28 2.13 8.18
N MET A 112 9.26 2.87 7.73
CA MET A 112 8.05 2.31 7.13
C MET A 112 8.38 1.61 5.81
N MET A 113 9.21 2.22 4.96
CA MET A 113 9.66 1.63 3.71
C MET A 113 10.56 0.41 3.93
N ASP A 114 11.40 0.42 4.96
CA ASP A 114 12.26 -0.71 5.29
C ASP A 114 11.43 -1.92 5.75
N ALA A 115 10.37 -1.69 6.54
CA ALA A 115 9.43 -2.74 6.93
C ALA A 115 8.65 -3.30 5.73
N VAL A 116 8.18 -2.44 4.80
CA VAL A 116 7.53 -2.86 3.55
C VAL A 116 8.46 -3.75 2.71
N LYS A 117 9.73 -3.35 2.57
CA LYS A 117 10.75 -4.17 1.87
C LYS A 117 10.98 -5.51 2.53
N ALA A 118 11.03 -5.55 3.87
CA ALA A 118 11.22 -6.79 4.61
C ALA A 118 10.06 -7.78 4.36
N ASN A 119 8.82 -7.32 4.41
CA ASN A 119 7.66 -8.15 4.10
C ASN A 119 7.61 -8.56 2.62
N TYR A 120 7.96 -7.67 1.71
CA TYR A 120 8.11 -7.99 0.28
C TYR A 120 9.11 -9.13 0.05
N ASN A 121 10.31 -9.02 0.61
CA ASN A 121 11.37 -10.03 0.44
C ASN A 121 10.94 -11.41 0.95
N ARG A 122 10.12 -11.46 2.01
CA ARG A 122 9.54 -12.71 2.50
C ARG A 122 8.64 -13.36 1.46
N TRP A 123 7.72 -12.61 0.85
CA TRP A 123 6.84 -13.15 -0.20
C TRP A 123 7.60 -13.53 -1.47
N HIS A 124 8.57 -12.72 -1.87
CA HIS A 124 9.41 -13.01 -3.03
C HIS A 124 10.21 -14.30 -2.84
N GLY A 125 10.74 -14.55 -1.63
CA GLY A 125 11.40 -15.81 -1.30
C GLY A 125 10.46 -17.02 -1.29
N MET A 126 9.19 -16.85 -0.93
CA MET A 126 8.18 -17.92 -1.00
C MET A 126 7.75 -18.25 -2.42
N GLN A 127 7.80 -17.29 -3.35
CA GLN A 127 7.50 -17.52 -4.76
C GLN A 127 8.60 -18.34 -5.47
N HIS A 128 9.84 -18.23 -4.99
CA HIS A 128 11.01 -18.94 -5.52
C HIS A 128 11.67 -19.76 -4.40
N PRO A 129 11.02 -20.85 -3.92
CA PRO A 129 11.61 -21.68 -2.89
C PRO A 129 12.95 -22.26 -3.37
N PRO A 130 13.95 -22.37 -2.50
CA PRO A 130 15.21 -23.03 -2.82
C PRO A 130 14.96 -24.47 -3.32
N ALA A 131 15.74 -24.89 -4.33
CA ALA A 131 15.56 -26.17 -5.02
C ALA A 131 15.76 -27.42 -4.14
N ASP A 132 16.18 -27.26 -2.88
CA ASP A 132 16.41 -28.32 -1.90
C ASP A 132 15.23 -28.54 -0.93
N MET A 133 14.12 -27.80 -1.08
CA MET A 133 12.91 -27.92 -0.25
C MET A 133 11.67 -28.47 -0.97
N THR A 134 11.83 -29.04 -2.17
CA THR A 134 10.78 -29.76 -2.94
C THR A 134 11.21 -31.18 -3.22
#